data_AF-A0A5Y3V736-F1
#
_entry.id   AF-A0A5Y3V736-F1
#
_cell.length_a   1.000
_cell.length_b   1.000
_cell.length_c   1.000
_cell.angle_alpha   90.00
_cell.angle_beta   90.00
_cell.angle_gamma   90.00
#
_symmetry.space_group_name_H-M   'P 1'
#
loop_
_entity.id
_entity.type
_entity.pdbx_description
1 polymer ?
#
loop_
_entity_poly.entity_id
_entity_poly.type
_entity_poly.pdbx_seq_one_letter_code
_entity_poly.pdbx_strand_id
1 'polypeptide(L)'
;KDYPASPCYKVRDGHSGIRLRQYREGEYGLPDGQESGDTQVYQAPRSAGKSLNAGDCVVSSRTGRFYVTKNNEATLTTFGLVRLLKGETAGNEQYWVTLDPELMEPDGEIQALMPAWMQKAKERGVFNSVQTVEETDEWKVSAGTPVGFMGCGEYPGEGGGQVDREWFVHLEVLSADPKMPTFLSNPEGVKGEKRTVLAPKGKILYTRQTTAEQETFTATSATLGAQCVRPRNATTPVRDESQTLWYNITGSGWLPEKDIEEAGQYDLLK
;
A
#
# COMPACT_ATOMS: atom_id res chain seq x y z
N LYS A 1 4.58 16.83 -18.64
CA LYS A 1 3.37 15.99 -18.57
C LYS A 1 2.70 16.31 -17.25
N ASP A 2 1.44 16.75 -17.26
CA ASP A 2 0.81 17.34 -16.07
C ASP A 2 0.26 16.30 -15.08
N TYR A 3 0.20 15.03 -15.48
CA TYR A 3 -0.29 13.93 -14.66
C TYR A 3 0.65 12.72 -14.70
N PRO A 4 0.73 11.95 -13.60
CA PRO A 4 1.51 10.71 -13.55
C PRO A 4 1.12 9.74 -14.65
N ALA A 5 2.11 9.07 -15.23
CA ALA A 5 1.91 7.94 -16.12
C ALA A 5 2.24 6.65 -15.36
N SER A 6 1.61 5.56 -15.76
CA SER A 6 1.81 4.25 -15.16
C SER A 6 2.61 3.36 -16.11
N PRO A 7 3.57 2.57 -15.59
CA PRO A 7 4.42 1.73 -16.42
C PRO A 7 3.61 0.61 -17.08
N CYS A 8 3.90 0.37 -18.35
CA CYS A 8 3.35 -0.70 -19.15
C CYS A 8 4.36 -1.82 -19.34
N TYR A 9 3.84 -3.03 -19.45
CA TYR A 9 4.61 -4.22 -19.74
C TYR A 9 3.92 -5.02 -20.83
N LYS A 10 4.72 -5.65 -21.67
CA LYS A 10 4.26 -6.52 -22.73
C LYS A 10 4.87 -7.90 -22.55
N VAL A 11 4.09 -8.94 -22.81
CA VAL A 11 4.63 -10.30 -22.86
C VAL A 11 5.58 -10.44 -24.04
N ARG A 12 6.80 -10.91 -23.78
CA ARG A 12 7.82 -11.11 -24.82
C ARG A 12 7.36 -12.11 -25.88
N ASP A 13 7.83 -11.92 -27.10
CA ASP A 13 7.57 -12.86 -28.20
C ASP A 13 8.06 -14.27 -27.85
N GLY A 14 7.29 -15.28 -28.25
CA GLY A 14 7.58 -16.69 -27.94
C GLY A 14 7.17 -17.14 -26.54
N HIS A 15 6.74 -16.24 -25.65
CA HIS A 15 6.24 -16.59 -24.32
C HIS A 15 4.70 -16.58 -24.29
N SER A 16 4.09 -17.56 -23.61
CA SER A 16 2.64 -17.65 -23.47
C SER A 16 2.26 -18.39 -22.20
N GLY A 17 0.98 -18.34 -21.82
CA GLY A 17 0.48 -19.01 -20.62
C GLY A 17 0.93 -18.36 -19.31
N ILE A 18 1.33 -17.08 -19.33
CA ILE A 18 1.73 -16.35 -18.13
C ILE A 18 0.49 -16.15 -17.27
N ARG A 19 0.46 -16.81 -16.11
CA ARG A 19 -0.74 -16.87 -15.27
C ARG A 19 -1.07 -15.51 -14.67
N LEU A 20 -2.33 -15.10 -14.85
CA LEU A 20 -2.95 -14.06 -14.05
C LEU A 20 -3.37 -14.64 -12.72
N ARG A 21 -3.06 -13.94 -11.64
CA ARG A 21 -3.39 -14.33 -10.26
C ARG A 21 -4.42 -13.38 -9.68
N GLN A 22 -5.25 -13.90 -8.79
CA GLN A 22 -6.34 -13.15 -8.16
C GLN A 22 -5.78 -11.97 -7.37
N TYR A 23 -6.44 -10.82 -7.47
CA TYR A 23 -6.23 -9.70 -6.55
C TYR A 23 -7.27 -9.74 -5.43
N ARG A 24 -6.82 -9.52 -4.19
CA ARG A 24 -7.65 -9.28 -3.01
C ARG A 24 -7.10 -8.09 -2.26
N GLU A 25 -7.98 -7.23 -1.79
CA GLU A 25 -7.58 -6.08 -0.98
C GLU A 25 -6.81 -6.54 0.28
N GLY A 26 -5.71 -5.85 0.58
CA GLY A 26 -4.79 -6.23 1.66
C GLY A 26 -3.69 -7.23 1.27
N GLU A 27 -3.81 -7.92 0.13
CA GLU A 27 -2.81 -8.90 -0.33
C GLU A 27 -1.78 -8.22 -1.27
N TYR A 28 -0.81 -7.50 -0.68
CA TYR A 28 0.18 -6.70 -1.41
C TYR A 28 1.59 -7.29 -1.46
N GLY A 29 1.79 -8.48 -0.87
CA GLY A 29 3.08 -9.16 -0.83
C GLY A 29 3.97 -8.70 0.31
N LEU A 30 5.25 -9.09 0.25
CA LEU A 30 6.27 -8.76 1.22
C LEU A 30 6.45 -7.23 1.30
N PRO A 31 6.42 -6.62 2.49
CA PRO A 31 6.60 -5.18 2.66
C PRO A 31 7.86 -4.63 1.99
N ASP A 32 7.79 -3.39 1.51
CA ASP A 32 8.92 -2.72 0.89
C ASP A 32 10.07 -2.54 1.91
N GLY A 33 11.30 -2.75 1.46
CA GLY A 33 12.50 -2.72 2.32
C GLY A 33 12.80 -4.02 3.09
N GLN A 34 11.87 -4.99 3.10
CA GLN A 34 12.11 -6.30 3.71
C GLN A 34 12.72 -7.28 2.69
N GLU A 35 13.82 -7.95 3.01
CA GLU A 35 14.49 -8.87 2.06
C GLU A 35 13.88 -10.28 2.04
N SER A 36 13.32 -10.73 3.15
CA SER A 36 12.72 -12.07 3.30
C SER A 36 11.55 -12.07 4.28
N GLY A 37 10.66 -13.06 4.16
CA GLY A 37 9.53 -13.24 5.07
C GLY A 37 9.03 -14.68 5.07
N ASP A 38 7.98 -14.93 5.86
CA ASP A 38 7.35 -16.25 5.90
C ASP A 38 6.79 -16.63 4.52
N THR A 39 7.22 -17.79 4.01
CA THR A 39 6.92 -18.23 2.64
C THR A 39 5.45 -18.64 2.44
N GLN A 40 4.73 -18.98 3.51
CA GLN A 40 3.30 -19.28 3.47
C GLN A 40 2.47 -18.00 3.52
N VAL A 41 2.87 -17.04 4.37
CA VAL A 41 2.17 -15.75 4.51
C VAL A 41 2.27 -14.92 3.23
N TYR A 42 3.46 -14.87 2.62
CA TYR A 42 3.71 -14.06 1.42
C TYR A 42 3.70 -14.90 0.14
N GLN A 43 2.97 -16.02 0.13
CA GLN A 43 2.82 -16.85 -1.06
C GLN A 43 2.11 -16.09 -2.19
N ALA A 44 2.52 -16.32 -3.43
CA ALA A 44 1.88 -15.72 -4.59
C ALA A 44 0.39 -16.10 -4.67
N PRO A 45 -0.52 -15.13 -4.94
CA PRO A 45 -1.95 -15.37 -4.93
C PRO A 45 -2.38 -16.48 -5.88
N ARG A 46 -3.53 -17.09 -5.62
CA ARG A 46 -4.04 -18.20 -6.46
C ARG A 46 -4.24 -17.76 -7.91
N SER A 47 -4.11 -18.72 -8.83
CA SER A 47 -4.42 -18.49 -10.24
C SER A 47 -5.86 -18.01 -10.40
N ALA A 48 -6.07 -17.02 -11.28
CA ALA A 48 -7.39 -16.56 -11.69
C ALA A 48 -8.01 -17.41 -12.81
N GLY A 49 -7.31 -18.47 -13.27
CA GLY A 49 -7.75 -19.29 -14.41
C GLY A 49 -7.63 -18.60 -15.77
N LYS A 50 -6.94 -17.45 -15.82
CA LYS A 50 -6.64 -16.68 -17.03
C LYS A 50 -5.12 -16.57 -17.21
N SER A 51 -4.67 -16.32 -18.43
CA SER A 51 -3.26 -16.14 -18.75
C SER A 51 -3.06 -15.12 -19.85
N LEU A 52 -1.87 -14.53 -19.87
CA LEU A 52 -1.38 -13.68 -20.96
C LEU A 52 -0.59 -14.51 -21.97
N ASN A 53 -0.61 -14.06 -23.21
CA ASN A 53 0.11 -14.60 -24.35
C ASN A 53 1.06 -13.55 -24.95
N ALA A 54 1.95 -13.98 -25.84
CA ALA A 54 2.89 -13.11 -26.54
C ALA A 54 2.19 -11.87 -27.11
N GLY A 55 2.77 -10.70 -26.85
CA GLY A 55 2.23 -9.41 -27.29
C GLY A 55 1.10 -8.83 -26.44
N ASP A 56 0.55 -9.55 -25.46
CA ASP A 56 -0.43 -8.96 -24.54
C ASP A 56 0.22 -7.87 -23.70
N CYS A 57 -0.40 -6.68 -23.68
CA CYS A 57 0.05 -5.52 -22.92
C CYS A 57 -0.77 -5.33 -21.65
N VAL A 58 -0.10 -4.89 -20.59
CA VAL A 58 -0.70 -4.60 -19.30
C VAL A 58 -0.17 -3.28 -18.74
N VAL A 59 -0.98 -2.56 -17.98
CA VAL A 59 -0.55 -1.39 -17.21
C VAL A 59 -0.47 -1.74 -15.74
N SER A 60 0.64 -1.41 -15.08
CA SER A 60 0.88 -1.70 -13.67
C SER A 60 0.55 -0.49 -12.80
N SER A 61 -0.29 -0.73 -11.78
CA SER A 61 -0.64 0.27 -10.77
C SER A 61 0.34 0.31 -9.60
N ARG A 62 0.96 -0.84 -9.30
CA ARG A 62 1.97 -1.01 -8.25
C ARG A 62 2.69 -2.33 -8.43
N THR A 63 3.83 -2.47 -7.77
CA THR A 63 4.53 -3.76 -7.62
C THR A 63 4.26 -4.37 -6.25
N GLY A 64 4.53 -5.67 -6.14
CA GLY A 64 4.51 -6.44 -4.89
C GLY A 64 5.42 -7.66 -5.06
N ARG A 65 6.04 -8.13 -3.98
CA ARG A 65 6.92 -9.32 -4.03
C ARG A 65 6.27 -10.49 -3.32
N PHE A 66 6.25 -11.65 -3.98
CA PHE A 66 5.58 -12.85 -3.48
C PHE A 66 6.46 -14.08 -3.69
N TYR A 67 6.34 -15.06 -2.80
CA TYR A 67 6.99 -16.34 -2.96
C TYR A 67 6.23 -17.22 -3.97
N VAL A 68 6.94 -17.67 -5.00
CA VAL A 68 6.47 -18.70 -5.92
C VAL A 68 7.21 -19.99 -5.60
N THR A 69 6.47 -21.01 -5.18
CA THR A 69 7.04 -22.33 -4.90
C THR A 69 6.98 -23.22 -6.14
N LYS A 70 8.13 -23.70 -6.59
CA LYS A 70 8.26 -24.68 -7.68
C LYS A 70 9.25 -25.75 -7.25
N ASN A 71 8.90 -27.04 -7.43
CA ASN A 71 9.77 -28.17 -7.06
C ASN A 71 10.31 -28.10 -5.61
N ASN A 72 9.47 -27.70 -4.65
CA ASN A 72 9.82 -27.45 -3.24
C ASN A 72 10.82 -26.30 -2.99
N GLU A 73 11.18 -25.52 -4.00
CA GLU A 73 11.99 -24.32 -3.85
C GLU A 73 11.09 -23.08 -3.90
N ALA A 74 11.22 -22.21 -2.90
CA ALA A 74 10.47 -20.96 -2.83
C ALA A 74 11.35 -19.80 -3.31
N THR A 75 10.97 -19.19 -4.42
CA THR A 75 11.67 -18.03 -4.97
C THR A 75 10.83 -16.78 -4.75
N LEU A 76 11.45 -15.71 -4.24
CA LEU A 76 10.80 -14.42 -4.14
C LEU A 76 10.78 -13.76 -5.53
N THR A 77 9.60 -13.45 -6.03
CA THR A 77 9.40 -12.91 -7.38
C THR A 77 8.62 -11.61 -7.33
N THR A 78 9.00 -10.65 -8.18
CA THR A 78 8.28 -9.39 -8.35
C THR A 78 7.06 -9.58 -9.24
N PHE A 79 5.92 -9.13 -8.76
CA PHE A 79 4.67 -9.07 -9.49
C PHE A 79 4.22 -7.62 -9.67
N GLY A 80 3.47 -7.36 -10.73
CA GLY A 80 2.72 -6.13 -10.96
C GLY A 80 1.24 -6.36 -10.67
N LEU A 81 0.60 -5.41 -10.00
CA LEU A 81 -0.86 -5.34 -9.92
C LEU A 81 -1.35 -4.61 -11.15
N VAL A 82 -1.81 -5.38 -12.12
CA VAL A 82 -2.03 -4.91 -13.47
C VAL A 82 -3.50 -4.93 -13.90
N ARG A 83 -3.80 -4.13 -14.91
CA ARG A 83 -5.00 -4.22 -15.75
C ARG A 83 -4.57 -4.51 -17.19
N LEU A 84 -5.31 -5.38 -17.87
CA LEU A 84 -5.04 -5.70 -19.27
C LEU A 84 -5.39 -4.51 -20.16
N LEU A 85 -4.57 -4.28 -21.19
CA LEU A 85 -4.76 -3.19 -22.14
C LEU A 85 -5.40 -3.67 -23.44
N LYS A 86 -6.27 -2.82 -23.98
CA LYS A 86 -6.73 -2.87 -25.38
C LYS A 86 -6.40 -1.53 -26.01
N GLY A 87 -5.27 -1.46 -26.71
CA GLY A 87 -4.67 -0.18 -27.08
C GLY A 87 -4.33 0.63 -25.82
N GLU A 88 -4.78 1.88 -25.75
CA GLU A 88 -4.53 2.75 -24.59
C GLU A 88 -5.58 2.63 -23.47
N THR A 89 -6.56 1.72 -23.61
CA THR A 89 -7.63 1.55 -22.62
C THR A 89 -7.33 0.40 -21.67
N ALA A 90 -7.37 0.67 -20.36
CA ALA A 90 -7.25 -0.35 -19.32
C ALA A 90 -8.61 -1.00 -19.00
N GLY A 91 -8.62 -2.33 -18.87
CA GLY A 91 -9.78 -3.06 -18.35
C GLY A 91 -10.07 -2.74 -16.88
N ASN A 92 -11.25 -3.14 -16.40
CA ASN A 92 -11.68 -2.87 -15.01
C ASN A 92 -11.15 -3.90 -13.99
N GLU A 93 -10.80 -5.10 -14.44
CA GLU A 93 -10.34 -6.18 -13.58
C GLU A 93 -8.84 -6.06 -13.28
N GLN A 94 -8.47 -6.30 -12.02
CA GLN A 94 -7.08 -6.27 -11.56
C GLN A 94 -6.56 -7.68 -11.30
N TYR A 95 -5.29 -7.89 -11.67
CA TYR A 95 -4.60 -9.16 -11.51
C TYR A 95 -3.18 -8.94 -11.04
N TRP A 96 -2.67 -9.91 -10.28
CA TRP A 96 -1.23 -10.02 -10.08
C TRP A 96 -0.63 -10.81 -11.23
N VAL A 97 0.42 -10.28 -11.86
CA VAL A 97 1.21 -10.99 -12.90
C VAL A 97 2.69 -10.85 -12.61
N THR A 98 3.48 -11.88 -12.90
CA THR A 98 4.94 -11.80 -12.76
C THR A 98 5.49 -10.70 -13.67
N LEU A 99 6.48 -9.96 -13.19
CA LEU A 99 7.27 -8.99 -13.98
C LEU A 99 8.70 -9.50 -14.22
N ASP A 100 8.86 -10.82 -14.26
CA ASP A 100 10.13 -11.46 -14.62
C ASP A 100 10.64 -10.92 -15.97
N PRO A 101 11.84 -10.33 -16.03
CA PRO A 101 12.41 -9.79 -17.26
C PRO A 101 12.58 -10.82 -18.39
N GLU A 102 12.62 -12.12 -18.09
CA GLU A 102 12.65 -13.18 -19.11
C GLU A 102 11.29 -13.36 -19.81
N LEU A 103 10.19 -12.95 -19.17
CA LEU A 103 8.83 -13.17 -19.66
C LEU A 103 8.15 -11.88 -20.12
N MET A 104 8.49 -10.77 -19.48
CA MET A 104 7.87 -9.46 -19.68
C MET A 104 8.93 -8.44 -20.07
N GLU A 105 8.57 -7.48 -20.93
CA GLU A 105 9.40 -6.34 -21.26
C GLU A 105 8.68 -5.01 -21.00
N PRO A 106 9.39 -3.94 -20.62
CA PRO A 106 8.81 -2.60 -20.54
C PRO A 106 8.22 -2.17 -21.89
N ASP A 107 7.03 -1.59 -21.86
CA ASP A 107 6.28 -1.16 -23.06
C ASP A 107 5.80 0.29 -22.90
N GLY A 108 6.69 1.16 -22.40
CA GLY A 108 6.42 2.57 -22.17
C GLY A 108 5.53 2.84 -20.96
N GLU A 109 4.82 3.97 -20.99
CA GLU A 109 3.94 4.42 -19.91
C GLU A 109 2.68 5.08 -20.47
N ILE A 110 1.55 4.88 -19.81
CA ILE A 110 0.26 5.45 -20.21
C ILE A 110 -0.48 6.09 -19.04
N GLN A 111 -1.47 6.94 -19.33
CA GLN A 111 -2.32 7.57 -18.32
C GLN A 111 -3.67 6.85 -18.13
N ALA A 112 -3.80 5.60 -18.57
CA ALA A 112 -5.05 4.83 -18.54
C ALA A 112 -5.59 4.54 -17.13
N LEU A 113 -4.75 4.71 -16.10
CA LEU A 113 -5.15 4.57 -14.69
C LEU A 113 -5.62 5.89 -14.07
N MET A 114 -5.64 6.98 -14.83
CA MET A 114 -6.24 8.24 -14.42
C MET A 114 -7.73 8.01 -14.10
N PRO A 115 -8.24 8.44 -12.93
CA PRO A 115 -9.67 8.37 -12.63
C PRO A 115 -10.51 9.01 -13.73
N ALA A 116 -11.66 8.42 -14.06
CA ALA A 116 -12.56 8.90 -15.15
C ALA A 116 -12.87 10.41 -15.05
N TRP A 117 -12.97 10.83 -13.81
CA TRP A 117 -13.14 12.17 -13.31
C TRP A 117 -12.01 13.11 -13.81
N MET A 118 -10.75 12.74 -13.56
CA MET A 118 -9.59 13.50 -14.02
C MET A 118 -9.46 13.45 -15.55
N GLN A 119 -9.87 12.36 -16.20
CA GLN A 119 -9.89 12.26 -17.67
C GLN A 119 -10.84 13.31 -18.28
N LYS A 120 -12.07 13.41 -17.76
CA LYS A 120 -13.03 14.45 -18.15
C LYS A 120 -12.48 15.86 -17.92
N ALA A 121 -11.83 16.11 -16.77
CA ALA A 121 -11.23 17.41 -16.49
C ALA A 121 -10.09 17.75 -17.48
N LYS A 122 -9.25 16.76 -17.81
CA LYS A 122 -8.18 16.89 -18.81
C LYS A 122 -8.73 17.17 -20.21
N GLU A 123 -9.78 16.48 -20.62
CA GLU A 123 -10.45 16.70 -21.92
C GLU A 123 -11.06 18.10 -22.04
N ARG A 124 -11.64 18.63 -20.94
CA ARG A 124 -12.15 20.00 -20.90
C ARG A 124 -11.04 21.05 -21.02
N GLY A 125 -9.82 20.75 -20.54
CA GLY A 125 -8.64 21.59 -20.75
C GLY A 125 -8.63 22.92 -19.99
N VAL A 126 -9.47 23.08 -18.96
CA VAL A 126 -9.54 24.30 -18.14
C VAL A 126 -9.03 24.01 -16.73
N PHE A 127 -7.84 24.52 -16.41
CA PHE A 127 -7.14 24.22 -15.14
C PHE A 127 -7.06 25.41 -14.17
N ASN A 128 -7.32 26.63 -14.64
CA ASN A 128 -7.14 27.86 -13.84
C ASN A 128 -8.46 28.48 -13.37
N SER A 129 -9.50 27.67 -13.20
CA SER A 129 -10.79 28.13 -12.67
C SER A 129 -11.55 26.99 -12.02
N VAL A 130 -12.40 27.33 -11.05
CA VAL A 130 -13.36 26.38 -10.47
C VAL A 130 -14.40 26.06 -11.53
N GLN A 131 -14.54 24.78 -11.85
CA GLN A 131 -15.51 24.29 -12.82
C GLN A 131 -16.63 23.58 -12.09
N THR A 132 -17.87 23.98 -12.35
CA THR A 132 -19.04 23.20 -11.98
C THR A 132 -19.29 22.15 -13.07
N VAL A 133 -19.49 20.90 -12.67
CA VAL A 133 -20.06 19.89 -13.56
C VAL A 133 -21.55 20.21 -13.76
N GLU A 134 -22.08 19.99 -14.97
CA GLU A 134 -23.52 20.09 -15.20
C GLU A 134 -24.26 19.03 -14.37
N GLU A 135 -25.52 19.25 -14.00
CA GLU A 135 -26.28 18.33 -13.11
C GLU A 135 -26.35 16.88 -13.62
N THR A 136 -26.23 16.66 -14.94
CA THR A 136 -26.21 15.32 -15.54
C THR A 136 -24.84 14.63 -15.49
N ASP A 137 -23.80 15.35 -15.08
CA ASP A 137 -22.41 14.90 -15.02
C ASP A 137 -21.98 14.49 -13.59
N GLU A 138 -22.94 14.17 -12.70
CA GLU A 138 -22.65 13.65 -11.36
C GLU A 138 -21.70 12.44 -11.41
N TRP A 139 -20.57 12.55 -10.72
CA TRP A 139 -19.62 11.46 -10.61
C TRP A 139 -19.95 10.58 -9.43
N LYS A 140 -20.53 9.42 -9.73
CA LYS A 140 -20.74 8.38 -8.74
C LYS A 140 -19.39 7.77 -8.38
N VAL A 141 -18.99 7.99 -7.14
CA VAL A 141 -17.85 7.31 -6.52
C VAL A 141 -18.36 6.26 -5.53
N SER A 142 -17.73 5.10 -5.54
CA SER A 142 -17.95 4.04 -4.55
C SER A 142 -16.69 3.83 -3.73
N ALA A 143 -16.80 3.27 -2.53
CA ALA A 143 -15.63 2.86 -1.76
C ALA A 143 -14.69 1.97 -2.62
N GLY A 144 -13.39 2.25 -2.56
CA GLY A 144 -12.39 1.58 -3.40
C GLY A 144 -12.20 2.17 -4.81
N THR A 145 -13.01 3.15 -5.21
CA THR A 145 -12.81 3.87 -6.48
C THR A 145 -11.59 4.79 -6.38
N PRO A 146 -10.65 4.77 -7.34
CA PRO A 146 -9.54 5.72 -7.37
C PRO A 146 -10.06 7.17 -7.50
N VAL A 147 -9.59 8.05 -6.61
CA VAL A 147 -9.99 9.47 -6.56
C VAL A 147 -8.88 10.43 -6.97
N GLY A 148 -7.68 9.94 -7.26
CA GLY A 148 -6.56 10.78 -7.68
C GLY A 148 -5.22 10.10 -7.50
N PHE A 149 -4.16 10.89 -7.58
CA PHE A 149 -2.79 10.49 -7.26
C PHE A 149 -2.32 11.21 -6.00
N MET A 150 -1.37 10.62 -5.28
CA MET A 150 -0.73 11.29 -4.16
C MET A 150 0.00 12.55 -4.65
N GLY A 151 -0.03 13.62 -3.85
CA GLY A 151 0.81 14.79 -4.07
C GLY A 151 2.28 14.46 -3.83
N CYS A 152 3.18 15.20 -4.46
CA CYS A 152 4.63 15.08 -4.28
C CYS A 152 5.17 16.40 -3.72
N GLY A 153 5.66 16.38 -2.48
CA GLY A 153 6.45 17.45 -1.90
C GLY A 153 7.92 17.22 -2.22
N GLU A 154 8.60 18.22 -2.78
CA GLU A 154 10.03 18.18 -3.04
C GLU A 154 10.76 19.10 -2.06
N TYR A 155 11.81 18.60 -1.40
CA TYR A 155 12.60 19.32 -0.41
C TYR A 155 14.10 19.24 -0.75
N PRO A 156 14.91 20.22 -0.37
CA PRO A 156 16.37 20.07 -0.40
C PRO A 156 16.80 18.90 0.50
N GLY A 157 17.47 17.91 -0.05
CA GLY A 157 17.95 16.75 0.69
C GLY A 157 19.23 17.03 1.49
N GLU A 158 19.50 16.17 2.47
CA GLU A 158 20.73 16.25 3.26
C GLU A 158 21.95 15.87 2.40
N GLY A 159 22.73 16.87 2.02
CA GLY A 159 23.91 16.72 1.17
C GLY A 159 23.72 17.41 -0.17
N GLY A 160 24.52 18.47 -0.40
CA GLY A 160 24.37 19.40 -1.51
C GLY A 160 24.23 18.72 -2.87
N GLY A 161 22.99 18.56 -3.33
CA GLY A 161 22.66 18.00 -4.64
C GLY A 161 21.51 16.99 -4.67
N GLN A 162 21.04 16.49 -3.51
CA GLN A 162 19.89 15.60 -3.47
C GLN A 162 18.58 16.38 -3.27
N VAL A 163 17.52 15.92 -3.94
CA VAL A 163 16.14 16.39 -3.71
C VAL A 163 15.41 15.24 -3.03
N ASP A 164 14.94 15.48 -1.82
CA ASP A 164 14.07 14.55 -1.11
C ASP A 164 12.64 14.73 -1.59
N ARG A 165 11.94 13.61 -1.78
CA ARG A 165 10.55 13.59 -2.25
C ARG A 165 9.66 12.89 -1.24
N GLU A 166 8.58 13.54 -0.87
CA GLU A 166 7.55 12.98 0.00
C GLU A 166 6.24 12.86 -0.77
N TRP A 167 5.68 11.66 -0.82
CA TRP A 167 4.36 11.45 -1.40
C TRP A 167 3.32 11.47 -0.30
N PHE A 168 2.30 12.32 -0.42
CA PHE A 168 1.27 12.47 0.61
C PHE A 168 -0.14 12.60 0.04
N VAL A 169 -1.12 12.33 0.89
CA VAL A 169 -2.52 12.67 0.65
C VAL A 169 -3.04 13.42 1.88
N HIS A 170 -3.70 14.54 1.65
CA HIS A 170 -4.43 15.25 2.70
C HIS A 170 -5.89 14.80 2.64
N LEU A 171 -6.40 14.27 3.75
CA LEU A 171 -7.78 13.80 3.87
C LEU A 171 -8.51 14.69 4.88
N GLU A 172 -9.61 15.29 4.44
CA GLU A 172 -10.49 16.09 5.29
C GLU A 172 -11.84 15.42 5.40
N VAL A 173 -12.35 15.31 6.62
CA VAL A 173 -13.70 14.82 6.89
C VAL A 173 -14.56 16.03 7.26
N LEU A 174 -15.51 16.36 6.39
CA LEU A 174 -16.46 17.45 6.59
C LEU A 174 -17.78 16.87 7.05
N SER A 175 -18.36 17.44 8.11
CA SER A 175 -19.69 17.09 8.59
C SER A 175 -20.48 18.33 8.90
N ALA A 176 -21.71 18.38 8.38
CA ALA A 176 -22.70 19.38 8.76
C ALA A 176 -23.51 18.95 10.00
N ASP A 177 -23.26 17.75 10.56
CA ASP A 177 -23.94 17.28 11.76
C ASP A 177 -23.44 18.06 12.99
N PRO A 178 -24.31 18.85 13.66
CA PRO A 178 -23.91 19.60 14.86
C PRO A 178 -23.50 18.68 16.03
N LYS A 179 -23.83 17.38 15.99
CA LYS A 179 -23.42 16.40 16.99
C LYS A 179 -22.02 15.84 16.75
N MET A 180 -21.34 16.21 15.66
CA MET A 180 -20.01 15.69 15.34
C MET A 180 -18.99 15.90 16.48
N PRO A 181 -18.89 17.07 17.14
CA PRO A 181 -17.98 17.23 18.28
C PRO A 181 -18.27 16.25 19.42
N THR A 182 -19.55 16.02 19.74
CA THR A 182 -19.97 15.07 20.78
C THR A 182 -19.66 13.62 20.39
N PHE A 183 -19.86 13.27 19.11
CA PHE A 183 -19.49 11.95 18.59
C PHE A 183 -17.98 11.70 18.72
N LEU A 184 -17.16 12.68 18.31
CA LEU A 184 -15.69 12.58 18.39
C LEU A 184 -15.19 12.49 19.84
N SER A 185 -15.80 13.24 20.77
CA SER A 185 -15.37 13.25 22.17
C SER A 185 -15.79 12.01 22.97
N ASN A 186 -16.69 11.18 22.42
CA ASN A 186 -17.18 9.94 23.04
C ASN A 186 -17.45 10.06 24.57
N PRO A 187 -18.32 11.00 25.01
CA PRO A 187 -18.47 11.33 26.42
C PRO A 187 -19.01 10.16 27.26
N GLU A 188 -19.79 9.27 26.64
CA GLU A 188 -20.35 8.07 27.28
C GLU A 188 -19.33 6.93 27.43
N GLY A 189 -18.08 7.13 26.94
CA GLY A 189 -17.02 6.13 27.04
C GLY A 189 -17.37 4.82 26.33
N VAL A 190 -18.08 4.91 25.19
CA VAL A 190 -18.47 3.74 24.39
C VAL A 190 -17.21 2.95 24.04
N LYS A 191 -17.24 1.64 24.28
CA LYS A 191 -16.13 0.74 23.98
C LYS A 191 -16.45 -0.09 22.74
N GLY A 192 -15.50 -0.18 21.83
CA GLY A 192 -15.53 -1.12 20.71
C GLY A 192 -14.55 -2.27 20.92
N GLU A 193 -14.65 -3.30 20.09
CA GLU A 193 -13.74 -4.45 20.12
C GLU A 193 -12.40 -4.14 19.44
N LYS A 194 -12.37 -3.19 18.51
CA LYS A 194 -11.16 -2.82 17.79
C LYS A 194 -10.23 -1.96 18.67
N ARG A 195 -8.93 -2.19 18.49
CA ARG A 195 -7.84 -1.45 19.14
C ARG A 195 -6.80 -1.07 18.09
N THR A 196 -6.22 0.10 18.27
CA THR A 196 -5.20 0.67 17.40
C THR A 196 -3.98 0.99 18.25
N VAL A 197 -2.80 0.63 17.76
CA VAL A 197 -1.50 0.95 18.36
C VAL A 197 -0.99 2.22 17.71
N LEU A 198 -0.68 3.21 18.54
CA LEU A 198 -0.10 4.50 18.18
C LEU A 198 1.36 4.52 18.63
N ALA A 199 2.29 4.49 17.67
CA ALA A 199 3.72 4.57 17.92
C ALA A 199 4.23 5.98 17.55
N PRO A 200 4.69 6.79 18.52
CA PRO A 200 5.18 8.14 18.26
C PRO A 200 6.46 8.17 17.43
N LYS A 201 6.63 9.24 16.64
CA LYS A 201 7.89 9.56 15.96
C LYS A 201 9.04 9.67 16.97
N GLY A 202 10.24 9.23 16.56
CA GLY A 202 11.49 9.40 17.31
C GLY A 202 11.78 8.28 18.32
N LYS A 203 10.91 7.27 18.44
CA LYS A 203 11.16 6.10 19.30
C LYS A 203 12.27 5.23 18.73
N ILE A 204 13.18 4.76 19.58
CA ILE A 204 14.24 3.82 19.19
C ILE A 204 13.60 2.48 18.85
N LEU A 205 13.88 1.96 17.66
CA LEU A 205 13.38 0.65 17.23
C LEU A 205 14.27 -0.47 17.77
N TYR A 206 13.65 -1.59 18.10
CA TYR A 206 14.33 -2.81 18.54
C TYR A 206 14.23 -3.88 17.46
N THR A 207 15.27 -4.69 17.33
CA THR A 207 15.21 -5.93 16.55
C THR A 207 14.88 -7.09 17.46
N ARG A 208 13.94 -7.93 17.02
CA ARG A 208 13.58 -9.18 17.69
C ARG A 208 14.48 -10.30 17.19
N GLN A 209 15.14 -10.99 18.10
CA GLN A 209 15.90 -12.21 17.82
C GLN A 209 15.26 -13.37 18.58
N THR A 210 15.00 -14.46 17.86
CA THR A 210 14.42 -15.67 18.43
C THR A 210 15.39 -16.81 18.20
N THR A 211 15.91 -17.39 19.27
CA THR A 211 16.65 -18.66 19.25
C THR A 211 15.75 -19.77 19.81
N ALA A 212 16.18 -21.03 19.73
CA ALA A 212 15.44 -22.15 20.28
C ALA A 212 15.22 -22.06 21.81
N GLU A 213 16.00 -21.21 22.49
CA GLU A 213 16.07 -21.13 23.95
C GLU A 213 15.68 -19.74 24.48
N GLN A 214 15.77 -18.68 23.67
CA GLN A 214 15.58 -17.32 24.16
C GLN A 214 15.02 -16.36 23.10
N GLU A 215 14.19 -15.44 23.56
CA GLU A 215 13.68 -14.32 22.77
C GLU A 215 14.24 -13.01 23.33
N THR A 216 15.00 -12.27 22.51
CA THR A 216 15.63 -11.02 22.93
C THR A 216 15.25 -9.86 22.01
N PHE A 217 15.17 -8.67 22.61
CA PHE A 217 14.93 -7.41 21.91
C PHE A 217 16.14 -6.50 22.10
N THR A 218 16.83 -6.20 21.02
CA THR A 218 18.05 -5.39 21.05
C THR A 218 17.78 -4.02 20.44
N ALA A 219 18.12 -2.95 21.16
CA ALA A 219 17.98 -1.59 20.66
C ALA A 219 18.86 -1.38 19.42
N THR A 220 18.30 -0.75 18.39
CA THR A 220 19.05 -0.35 17.19
C THR A 220 19.49 1.10 17.27
N SER A 221 20.31 1.54 16.31
CA SER A 221 20.58 2.96 16.08
C SER A 221 19.44 3.67 15.32
N ALA A 222 18.45 2.93 14.82
CA ALA A 222 17.34 3.49 14.05
C ALA A 222 16.24 4.03 14.97
N THR A 223 15.64 5.14 14.58
CA THR A 223 14.45 5.70 15.21
C THR A 223 13.27 5.66 14.25
N LEU A 224 12.06 5.61 14.79
CA LEU A 224 10.84 5.66 14.00
C LEU A 224 10.70 7.05 13.35
N GLY A 225 10.92 7.15 12.04
CA GLY A 225 11.00 8.43 11.33
C GLY A 225 9.69 9.25 11.27
N ALA A 226 8.54 8.60 11.47
CA ALA A 226 7.22 9.21 11.49
C ALA A 226 6.31 8.51 12.50
N GLN A 227 5.20 9.12 12.91
CA GLN A 227 4.21 8.41 13.72
C GLN A 227 3.67 7.22 12.93
N CYS A 228 3.52 6.07 13.59
CA CYS A 228 2.93 4.88 12.99
C CYS A 228 1.63 4.52 13.71
N VAL A 229 0.58 4.27 12.93
CA VAL A 229 -0.76 3.89 13.40
C VAL A 229 -1.10 2.54 12.81
N ARG A 230 -1.29 1.52 13.64
CA ARG A 230 -1.58 0.15 13.16
C ARG A 230 -2.72 -0.51 13.94
N PRO A 231 -3.58 -1.29 13.30
CA PRO A 231 -4.50 -2.18 14.01
C PRO A 231 -3.72 -3.10 14.97
N ARG A 232 -4.18 -3.25 16.22
CA ARG A 232 -3.50 -4.06 17.24
C ARG A 232 -3.28 -5.51 16.83
N ASN A 233 -4.21 -6.09 16.09
CA ASN A 233 -4.07 -7.46 15.57
C ASN A 233 -2.97 -7.57 14.50
N ALA A 234 -2.63 -6.49 13.81
CA ALA A 234 -1.59 -6.46 12.78
C ALA A 234 -0.17 -6.27 13.36
N THR A 235 -0.04 -5.91 14.64
CA THR A 235 1.26 -5.72 15.32
C THR A 235 1.79 -6.99 15.98
N THR A 236 1.07 -8.12 15.88
CA THR A 236 1.48 -9.46 16.37
C THR A 236 2.17 -9.40 17.74
N PRO A 237 1.49 -8.92 18.79
CA PRO A 237 2.15 -8.62 20.05
C PRO A 237 2.64 -9.91 20.74
N VAL A 238 3.84 -9.85 21.35
CA VAL A 238 4.50 -10.97 22.02
C VAL A 238 5.02 -10.55 23.40
N ARG A 239 5.10 -11.48 24.35
CA ARG A 239 5.69 -11.23 25.67
C ARG A 239 7.11 -11.76 25.70
N ASP A 240 8.03 -10.95 26.24
CA ASP A 240 9.37 -11.43 26.58
C ASP A 240 9.38 -12.20 27.92
N GLU A 241 10.55 -12.70 28.31
CA GLU A 241 10.75 -13.41 29.58
C GLU A 241 10.38 -12.58 30.81
N SER A 242 10.51 -11.26 30.72
CA SER A 242 10.13 -10.29 31.76
C SER A 242 8.64 -9.93 31.72
N GLN A 243 7.84 -10.60 30.89
CA GLN A 243 6.43 -10.34 30.64
C GLN A 243 6.12 -8.98 30.00
N THR A 244 7.11 -8.24 29.52
CA THR A 244 6.92 -6.99 28.76
C THR A 244 6.27 -7.32 27.43
N LEU A 245 5.22 -6.60 27.08
CA LEU A 245 4.56 -6.77 25.78
C LEU A 245 5.28 -5.95 24.70
N TRP A 246 5.61 -6.59 23.59
CA TRP A 246 6.31 -6.01 22.44
C TRP A 246 5.45 -6.03 21.19
N TYR A 247 5.55 -4.98 20.38
CA TYR A 247 4.71 -4.72 19.22
C TYR A 247 5.55 -4.58 17.96
N ASN A 248 5.18 -5.28 16.91
CA ASN A 248 5.81 -5.11 15.59
C ASN A 248 5.23 -3.87 14.90
N ILE A 249 6.06 -2.84 14.71
CA ILE A 249 5.66 -1.54 14.16
C ILE A 249 5.98 -1.44 12.67
N THR A 250 7.16 -1.87 12.24
CA THR A 250 7.64 -1.65 10.86
C THR A 250 7.96 -2.94 10.09
N GLY A 251 7.53 -4.09 10.59
CA GLY A 251 7.89 -5.42 10.06
C GLY A 251 9.15 -5.98 10.72
N SER A 252 10.22 -5.19 10.75
CA SER A 252 11.51 -5.52 11.40
C SER A 252 11.76 -4.77 12.70
N GLY A 253 11.11 -3.63 12.92
CA GLY A 253 11.25 -2.78 14.11
C GLY A 253 10.15 -3.00 15.12
N TRP A 254 10.55 -3.21 16.37
CA TRP A 254 9.69 -3.47 17.52
C TRP A 254 9.75 -2.35 18.54
N LEU A 255 8.63 -2.11 19.23
CA LEU A 255 8.56 -1.21 20.38
C LEU A 255 7.93 -1.92 21.58
N PRO A 256 8.39 -1.65 22.82
CA PRO A 256 7.77 -2.16 24.03
C PRO A 256 6.48 -1.37 24.34
N GLU A 257 5.58 -1.96 25.13
CA GLU A 257 4.28 -1.36 25.48
C GLU A 257 4.38 0.03 26.12
N LYS A 258 5.47 0.32 26.83
CA LYS A 258 5.72 1.64 27.44
C LYS A 258 5.96 2.76 26.42
N ASP A 259 6.32 2.41 25.19
CA ASP A 259 6.69 3.36 24.14
C ASP A 259 5.60 3.53 23.08
N ILE A 260 4.44 2.90 23.28
CA ILE A 260 3.25 3.04 22.44
C ILE A 260 2.05 3.47 23.27
N GLU A 261 1.03 3.99 22.60
CA GLU A 261 -0.30 4.17 23.16
C GLU A 261 -1.28 3.22 22.44
N GLU A 262 -2.32 2.77 23.16
CA GLU A 262 -3.47 2.13 22.52
C GLU A 262 -4.68 3.04 22.55
N ALA A 263 -5.32 3.16 21.38
CA ALA A 263 -6.61 3.81 21.20
C ALA A 263 -7.71 2.78 20.94
N GLY A 264 -8.85 2.96 21.60
CA GLY A 264 -10.08 2.26 21.31
C GLY A 264 -10.70 2.70 19.99
N GLN A 265 -11.59 1.85 19.45
CA GLN A 265 -12.33 2.12 18.21
C GLN A 265 -13.04 3.49 18.17
N TYR A 266 -13.45 4.00 19.33
CA TYR A 266 -14.21 5.24 19.47
C TYR A 266 -13.40 6.36 20.16
N ASP A 267 -12.10 6.17 20.35
CA ASP A 267 -11.20 7.19 20.92
C ASP A 267 -10.68 8.10 19.80
N LEU A 268 -11.58 8.78 19.09
CA LEU A 268 -11.27 9.49 17.83
C LEU A 268 -10.44 10.77 18.01
N LEU A 269 -10.25 11.23 19.25
CA LEU A 269 -9.43 12.40 19.60
C LEU A 269 -8.03 12.03 20.11
N LYS A 270 -7.67 10.73 20.10
CA LYS A 270 -6.33 10.23 20.38
C LYS A 270 -5.57 9.97 19.09
#